data_AF-A0A7C4SGV1-F1
#
_entry.id   AF-A0A7C4SGV1-F1
#
_cell.length_a   1.000
_cell.length_b   1.000
_cell.length_c   1.000
_cell.angle_alpha   90.00
_cell.angle_beta   90.00
_cell.angle_gamma   90.00
#
_symmetry.space_group_name_H-M   'P 1'
#
loop_
_entity.id
_entity.type
_entity.pdbx_description
1 polymer ?
#
loop_
_entity_poly.entity_id
_entity_poly.type
_entity_poly.pdbx_seq_one_letter_code
_entity_poly.pdbx_strand_id
1 'polypeptide(L)'
;METKIPEWFLSFHEYLFSTQLRAIRQLKAPRKTKPKPRSGKPMSNIDMALDILRQAKRPLHVSDLLAQVKAKHGVALDRESLVSALVKKVHRNQGVTRTAPNTFEAT
;
A
#
# COMPACT_ATOMS: atom_id res chain seq x y z
N MET A 1 -27.54 -33.36 33.16
CA MET A 1 -26.13 -33.15 32.78
C MET A 1 -26.11 -32.03 31.76
N GLU A 2 -25.64 -30.84 32.13
CA GLU A 2 -25.55 -29.72 31.18
C GLU A 2 -24.46 -30.02 30.16
N THR A 3 -24.87 -30.25 28.90
CA THR A 3 -23.97 -30.39 27.77
C THR A 3 -23.40 -29.01 27.44
N LYS A 4 -22.38 -28.59 28.20
CA LYS A 4 -21.65 -27.36 27.91
C LYS A 4 -20.97 -27.52 26.56
N ILE A 5 -21.48 -26.78 25.58
CA ILE A 5 -20.85 -26.70 24.26
C ILE A 5 -19.44 -26.13 24.48
N PRO A 6 -18.39 -26.76 23.92
CA PRO A 6 -17.04 -26.28 24.12
C PRO A 6 -16.86 -24.86 23.58
N GLU A 7 -16.25 -23.98 24.36
CA GLU A 7 -16.03 -22.56 23.98
C GLU A 7 -15.27 -22.41 22.65
N TRP A 8 -14.32 -23.32 22.40
CA TRP A 8 -13.56 -23.35 21.14
C TRP A 8 -14.44 -23.55 19.91
N PHE A 9 -15.55 -24.30 20.06
CA PHE A 9 -16.47 -24.58 18.97
C PHE A 9 -17.28 -23.33 18.62
N LEU A 10 -17.74 -22.60 19.63
CA LEU A 10 -18.42 -21.31 19.44
C LEU A 10 -17.49 -20.27 18.82
N SER A 11 -16.26 -20.18 19.32
CA SER A 11 -15.23 -19.27 18.81
C SER A 11 -14.85 -19.58 17.35
N PHE A 12 -14.76 -20.87 17.00
CA PHE A 12 -14.52 -21.31 15.62
C PHE A 12 -15.65 -20.86 14.68
N HIS A 13 -16.90 -21.06 15.09
CA HIS A 13 -18.05 -20.65 14.30
C HIS A 13 -18.16 -19.13 14.18
N GLU A 14 -17.89 -18.39 15.24
CA GLU A 14 -17.85 -16.92 15.23
C GLU A 14 -16.79 -16.42 14.24
N TYR A 15 -15.58 -16.99 14.27
CA TYR A 15 -14.53 -16.66 13.32
C TYR A 15 -14.97 -16.98 11.88
N LEU A 16 -15.52 -18.17 11.65
CA LEU A 16 -16.00 -18.58 10.33
C LEU A 16 -17.03 -17.61 9.77
N PHE A 17 -18.06 -17.26 10.54
CA PHE A 17 -19.07 -16.30 10.11
C PHE A 17 -18.50 -14.92 9.86
N SER A 18 -17.56 -14.45 10.69
CA SER A 18 -16.91 -13.15 10.47
C SER A 18 -16.16 -13.10 9.14
N THR A 19 -15.49 -14.20 8.75
CA THR A 19 -14.74 -14.29 7.49
C THR A 19 -15.67 -14.36 6.29
N GLN A 20 -16.75 -15.16 6.36
CA GLN A 20 -17.77 -15.25 5.33
C GLN A 20 -18.46 -13.89 5.11
N LEU A 21 -18.84 -13.22 6.19
CA LEU A 21 -19.48 -11.92 6.13
C LEU A 21 -18.55 -10.84 5.57
N ARG A 22 -17.25 -10.91 5.89
CA ARG A 22 -16.22 -10.07 5.28
C ARG A 22 -16.05 -10.35 3.79
N ALA A 23 -16.10 -11.61 3.35
CA ALA A 23 -16.03 -11.97 1.94
C ALA A 23 -17.25 -11.45 1.17
N ILE A 24 -18.46 -11.64 1.71
CA ILE A 24 -19.71 -11.11 1.11
C ILE A 24 -19.66 -9.59 1.01
N ARG A 25 -19.20 -8.88 2.05
CA ARG A 25 -19.04 -7.41 2.01
C ARG A 25 -18.04 -6.97 0.94
N GLN A 26 -16.96 -7.73 0.72
CA GLN A 26 -16.00 -7.45 -0.36
C GLN A 26 -16.58 -7.70 -1.75
N LEU A 27 -17.44 -8.71 -1.90
CA LEU A 27 -18.13 -9.02 -3.17
C LEU A 27 -19.25 -8.01 -3.46
N LYS A 28 -20.00 -7.58 -2.44
CA LYS A 28 -21.09 -6.60 -2.58
C LYS A 28 -20.57 -5.18 -2.81
N ALA A 29 -19.38 -4.83 -2.30
CA ALA A 29 -18.79 -3.54 -2.58
C ALA A 29 -18.14 -3.58 -3.97
N PRO A 30 -18.57 -2.73 -4.94
CA PRO A 30 -17.81 -2.58 -6.18
C PRO A 30 -16.40 -2.15 -5.79
N ARG A 31 -15.41 -2.90 -6.25
CA ARG A 31 -13.98 -2.82 -5.97
C ARG A 31 -13.43 -1.38 -6.05
N LYS A 32 -13.73 -0.56 -5.05
CA LYS A 32 -12.94 0.61 -4.68
C LYS A 32 -11.91 0.05 -3.72
N THR A 33 -10.82 -0.45 -4.27
CA THR A 33 -9.55 -0.58 -3.57
C THR A 33 -9.15 0.81 -3.10
N LYS A 34 -9.77 1.31 -2.04
CA LYS A 34 -9.17 2.33 -1.21
C LYS A 34 -8.24 1.56 -0.27
N PRO A 35 -6.91 1.67 -0.42
CA PRO A 35 -6.02 1.11 0.57
C PRO A 35 -6.44 1.72 1.91
N LYS A 36 -6.65 0.84 2.89
CA LYS A 36 -6.99 1.19 4.27
C LYS A 36 -6.04 2.32 4.71
N PRO A 37 -6.53 3.50 5.14
CA PRO A 37 -5.64 4.54 5.62
C PRO A 37 -4.95 4.00 6.86
N ARG A 38 -3.67 3.65 6.73
CA ARG A 38 -2.80 3.35 7.87
C ARG A 38 -2.66 4.65 8.64
N SER A 39 -3.36 4.72 9.77
CA SER A 39 -3.16 5.61 10.91
C SER A 39 -2.02 6.64 10.76
N GLY A 40 -2.40 7.91 10.63
CA GLY A 40 -1.87 8.97 11.51
C GLY A 40 -0.46 9.51 11.27
N LYS A 41 0.07 9.54 10.05
CA LYS A 41 1.19 10.44 9.69
C LYS A 41 0.88 11.14 8.36
N PRO A 42 1.12 12.46 8.23
CA PRO A 42 1.11 13.09 6.92
C PRO A 42 2.14 12.34 6.07
N MET A 43 1.67 11.68 5.01
CA MET A 43 2.57 10.94 4.12
C MET A 43 3.59 11.92 3.57
N SER A 44 4.88 11.64 3.79
CA SER A 44 5.93 12.39 3.12
C SER A 44 5.77 12.21 1.61
N ASN A 45 6.17 13.22 0.84
CA ASN A 45 6.33 13.16 -0.60
C ASN A 45 7.01 11.85 -1.08
N ILE A 46 7.98 11.37 -0.30
CA ILE A 46 8.71 10.13 -0.53
C ILE A 46 7.84 8.89 -0.28
N ASP A 47 6.99 8.92 0.73
CA ASP A 47 6.11 7.80 1.07
C ASP A 47 5.00 7.65 0.03
N MET A 48 4.49 8.76 -0.53
CA MET A 48 3.57 8.73 -1.68
C MET A 48 4.22 8.11 -2.91
N ALA A 49 5.46 8.51 -3.22
CA ALA A 49 6.23 7.92 -4.30
C ALA A 49 6.47 6.41 -4.10
N LEU A 50 6.82 6.01 -2.87
CA LEU A 50 6.99 4.59 -2.51
C LEU A 50 5.71 3.78 -2.64
N ASP A 51 4.57 4.34 -2.22
CA ASP A 51 3.28 3.66 -2.33
C ASP A 51 2.95 3.34 -3.80
N ILE A 52 3.27 4.27 -4.69
CA ILE A 52 3.07 4.09 -6.13
C ILE A 52 4.03 3.05 -6.71
N LEU A 53 5.31 3.09 -6.35
CA LEU A 53 6.28 2.09 -6.78
C LEU A 53 5.86 0.68 -6.31
N ARG A 54 5.43 0.55 -5.05
CA ARG A 54 4.91 -0.70 -4.49
C ARG A 54 3.64 -1.18 -5.17
N GLN A 55 2.74 -0.27 -5.54
CA GLN A 55 1.51 -0.62 -6.23
C GLN A 55 1.77 -1.04 -7.68
N ALA A 56 2.75 -0.42 -8.35
CA ALA A 56 3.10 -0.73 -9.72
C ALA A 56 3.90 -2.04 -9.87
N LYS A 57 4.64 -2.46 -8.83
CA LYS A 57 5.47 -3.67 -8.81
C LYS A 57 6.40 -3.81 -10.03
N ARG A 58 6.84 -2.68 -10.56
CA ARG A 58 7.73 -2.60 -11.72
C ARG A 58 8.61 -1.35 -11.60
N PRO A 59 9.80 -1.36 -12.20
CA PRO A 59 10.62 -0.17 -12.31
C PRO A 59 9.85 0.93 -13.06
N LEU A 60 9.85 2.13 -12.48
CA LEU A 60 9.15 3.31 -13.01
C LEU A 60 10.11 4.46 -13.19
N HIS A 61 9.99 5.13 -14.35
CA HIS A 61 10.71 6.36 -14.59
C HIS A 61 10.15 7.49 -13.72
N VAL A 62 10.99 8.43 -13.31
CA VAL A 62 10.60 9.56 -12.44
C VAL A 62 9.44 10.36 -13.02
N SER A 63 9.40 10.58 -14.34
CA SER A 63 8.29 11.29 -14.98
C SER A 63 6.96 10.57 -14.82
N ASP A 64 6.95 9.24 -14.97
CA ASP A 64 5.75 8.42 -14.81
C ASP A 64 5.32 8.36 -13.35
N LEU A 65 6.30 8.35 -12.44
CA LEU A 65 6.07 8.42 -11.01
C LEU A 65 5.38 9.74 -10.65
N LEU A 66 5.88 10.88 -11.13
CA LEU A 66 5.27 12.20 -10.91
C LEU A 66 3.85 12.27 -11.46
N ALA A 67 3.61 11.75 -12.67
CA ALA A 67 2.29 11.69 -13.26
C ALA A 67 1.31 10.86 -12.41
N GLN A 68 1.75 9.70 -11.92
CA GLN A 68 0.95 8.84 -11.06
C GLN A 68 0.71 9.45 -9.68
N VAL A 69 1.67 10.16 -9.09
CA VAL A 69 1.44 10.84 -7.80
C VAL A 69 0.40 11.94 -7.97
N LYS A 70 0.52 12.74 -9.03
CA LYS A 70 -0.46 13.77 -9.34
C LYS A 70 -1.85 13.16 -9.56
N ALA A 71 -1.95 12.03 -10.25
CA ALA A 71 -3.23 11.36 -10.51
C ALA A 71 -3.87 10.72 -9.26
N LYS A 72 -3.07 10.14 -8.35
CA LYS A 72 -3.59 9.43 -7.17
C LYS A 72 -3.73 10.30 -5.92
N HIS A 73 -2.77 11.19 -5.68
CA HIS A 73 -2.70 11.99 -4.46
C HIS A 73 -3.05 13.47 -4.71
N GLY A 74 -3.12 13.92 -5.96
CA GLY A 74 -3.45 15.31 -6.30
C GLY A 74 -2.33 16.31 -5.97
N VAL A 75 -1.14 15.84 -5.62
CA VAL A 75 0.01 16.67 -5.23
C VAL A 75 0.97 16.81 -6.41
N ALA A 76 1.34 18.06 -6.72
CA ALA A 76 2.43 18.35 -7.65
C ALA A 76 3.76 18.30 -6.88
N LEU A 77 4.63 17.36 -7.27
CA LEU A 77 5.95 17.19 -6.70
C LEU A 77 7.01 17.78 -7.62
N ASP A 78 8.06 18.35 -7.01
CA ASP A 78 9.24 18.74 -7.72
C ASP A 78 10.12 17.52 -8.07
N ARG A 79 10.55 17.45 -9.33
CA ARG A 79 11.35 16.35 -9.89
C ARG A 79 12.68 16.22 -9.16
N GLU A 80 13.39 17.33 -8.96
CA GLU A 80 14.74 17.32 -8.41
C GLU A 80 14.74 16.89 -6.93
N SER A 81 13.78 17.43 -6.17
CA SER A 81 13.54 17.02 -4.79
C SER A 81 13.23 15.53 -4.66
N LEU A 82 12.38 14.98 -5.53
CA LEU A 82 11.97 13.57 -5.49
C LEU A 82 13.14 12.63 -5.87
N VAL A 83 13.91 12.98 -6.91
CA VAL A 83 15.10 12.21 -7.32
C VAL A 83 16.15 12.19 -6.22
N SER A 84 16.49 13.34 -5.64
CA SER A 84 17.45 13.44 -4.54
C SER A 84 17.02 12.59 -3.34
N ALA A 85 15.74 12.66 -3.00
CA ALA A 85 15.17 11.89 -1.91
C ALA A 85 15.18 10.37 -2.16
N LEU A 86 14.82 9.93 -3.37
CA LEU A 86 14.88 8.50 -3.75
C LEU A 86 16.31 7.99 -3.77
N VAL A 87 17.25 8.76 -4.33
CA VAL A 87 18.67 8.40 -4.34
C VAL A 87 19.20 8.26 -2.92
N LYS A 88 18.87 9.18 -2.00
CA LYS A 88 19.22 9.06 -0.58
C LYS A 88 18.65 7.79 0.06
N LYS A 89 17.45 7.36 -0.35
CA LYS A 89 16.78 6.17 0.17
C LYS A 89 17.40 4.87 -0.37
N VAL A 90 17.83 4.88 -1.64
CA VAL A 90 18.65 3.82 -2.26
C VAL A 90 19.97 3.67 -1.51
N HIS A 91 20.70 4.76 -1.25
CA HIS A 91 21.96 4.71 -0.50
C HIS A 91 21.80 4.20 0.94
N ARG A 92 20.63 4.41 1.55
CA ARG A 92 20.31 3.90 2.89
C ARG A 92 19.78 2.46 2.88
N ASN A 93 19.73 1.78 1.72
CA ASN A 93 19.14 0.45 1.52
C ASN A 93 17.70 0.33 2.07
N GLN A 94 16.92 1.42 2.00
CA GLN A 94 15.56 1.49 2.54
C GLN A 94 14.51 1.05 1.51
N GLY A 95 14.62 -0.18 1.00
CA GLY A 95 13.58 -0.81 0.17
C GLY A 95 13.34 -0.13 -1.19
N VAL A 96 14.33 0.56 -1.73
CA VAL A 96 14.31 1.11 -3.10
C VAL A 96 15.61 0.76 -3.78
N THR A 97 15.52 0.26 -5.00
CA THR A 97 16.66 0.01 -5.88
C THR A 97 16.57 0.92 -7.10
N ARG A 98 17.73 1.29 -7.62
CA ARG A 98 17.83 2.05 -8.87
C ARG A 98 18.20 1.08 -9.99
N THR A 99 17.24 0.78 -10.85
CA THR A 99 17.41 -0.18 -11.96
C THR A 99 18.02 0.49 -13.19
N ALA A 100 17.79 1.79 -13.39
CA ALA A 100 18.31 2.56 -14.53
C ALA A 100 18.44 4.07 -14.19
N PRO A 101 19.02 4.90 -15.08
CA PRO A 101 18.92 6.35 -14.97
C PRO A 101 17.46 6.78 -14.79
N ASN A 102 17.21 7.59 -13.75
CA ASN A 102 15.87 8.09 -13.41
C ASN A 102 14.79 7.00 -13.30
N THR A 103 15.16 5.77 -13.00
CA THR A 103 14.24 4.63 -12.92
C THR A 103 14.44 3.92 -11.58
N PHE A 104 13.36 3.82 -10.83
CA PHE A 104 13.38 3.29 -9.47
C PHE A 104 12.38 2.16 -9.31
N GLU A 105 12.72 1.22 -8.45
CA GLU A 105 11.92 0.04 -8.12
C GLU A 105 11.82 -0.09 -6.60
N ALA A 106 10.65 -0.45 -6.09
CA ALA A 106 10.47 -0.74 -4.66
C ALA A 106 10.74 -2.22 -4.40
N THR A 107 11.61 -2.51 -3.44
CA THR A 107 11.91 -3.86 -2.94
C THR A 107 10.98 -4.24 -1.80
#